data_AF-A0AAW9EAF5-F1
#
_entry.id   AF-A0AAW9EAF5-F1
#
_cell.length_a   1.000
_cell.length_b   1.000
_cell.length_c   1.000
_cell.angle_alpha   90.00
_cell.angle_beta   90.00
_cell.angle_gamma   90.00
#
_symmetry.space_group_name_H-M   'P 1'
#
loop_
_entity.id
_entity.type
_entity.pdbx_description
1 polymer ?
#
loop_
_entity_poly.entity_id
_entity_poly.type
_entity_poly.pdbx_seq_one_letter_code
_entity_poly.pdbx_strand_id
1 'polypeptide(L)'
;QISKAFKSAQGAIWDLNVMFDHWSDEVNLKKAYVGVTNVLESNPNAYIWAGRDFHQRPQQGINDYFWMNHDGQGAGVKNFDIGGVQFDVATVSQVKSCSPEVMADETNPSRITCTGSSDTGDNGHYALTTKTHNIKAGPIDVEVYANYGFDSKAVDSDARLDAWQGGLVLS
;
A
#
# COMPACT_ATOMS: atom_id res chain seq x y z
N GLN A 1 -1.42 -15.00 -5.19
CA GLN A 1 -1.84 -14.35 -3.92
C GLN A 1 -2.59 -15.36 -3.07
N ILE A 2 -2.37 -15.34 -1.75
CA ILE A 2 -3.08 -16.12 -0.75
C ILE A 2 -3.77 -15.12 0.19
N SER A 3 -5.06 -15.31 0.41
CA SER A 3 -5.87 -14.43 1.26
C SER A 3 -6.78 -15.26 2.15
N LYS A 4 -6.97 -14.82 3.40
CA LYS A 4 -7.94 -15.41 4.33
C LYS A 4 -8.72 -14.31 5.02
N ALA A 5 -10.05 -14.37 4.91
CA ALA A 5 -10.95 -13.49 5.62
C ALA A 5 -11.69 -14.24 6.74
N PHE A 6 -11.98 -13.56 7.84
CA PHE A 6 -12.82 -14.11 8.91
C PHE A 6 -13.62 -13.01 9.61
N LYS A 7 -14.80 -13.37 10.09
CA LYS A 7 -15.69 -12.47 10.83
C LYS A 7 -15.62 -12.81 12.32
N SER A 8 -15.35 -11.81 13.14
CA SER A 8 -15.41 -11.93 14.60
C SER A 8 -16.85 -12.05 15.10
N ALA A 9 -17.04 -12.52 16.34
CA ALA A 9 -18.36 -12.59 16.96
C ALA A 9 -19.03 -11.20 17.06
N GLN A 10 -18.22 -10.15 17.21
CA GLN A 10 -18.64 -8.75 17.28
C GLN A 10 -18.91 -8.11 15.91
N GLY A 11 -18.75 -8.87 14.82
CA GLY A 11 -19.11 -8.42 13.47
C GLY A 11 -17.97 -7.80 12.67
N ALA A 12 -16.83 -7.46 13.28
CA ALA A 12 -15.64 -7.01 12.56
C ALA A 12 -15.16 -8.07 11.58
N ILE A 13 -14.81 -7.66 10.35
CA ILE A 13 -14.35 -8.53 9.28
C ILE A 13 -12.88 -8.26 9.06
N TRP A 14 -12.05 -9.26 9.31
CA TRP A 14 -10.60 -9.22 9.14
C TRP A 14 -10.20 -9.92 7.85
N ASP A 15 -9.16 -9.43 7.20
CA ASP A 15 -8.46 -10.14 6.14
C ASP A 15 -6.94 -10.16 6.37
N LEU A 16 -6.30 -11.26 6.00
CA LEU A 16 -4.85 -11.39 5.93
C LEU A 16 -4.49 -11.74 4.50
N ASN A 17 -3.50 -11.04 3.97
CA ASN A 17 -3.13 -11.12 2.56
C ASN A 17 -1.62 -11.27 2.41
N VAL A 18 -1.21 -12.28 1.66
CA VAL A 18 0.19 -12.53 1.29
C VAL A 18 0.28 -12.73 -0.22
N MET A 19 1.20 -12.04 -0.87
CA MET A 19 1.44 -12.20 -2.30
C MET A 19 2.92 -12.40 -2.56
N PHE A 20 3.22 -13.50 -3.24
CA PHE A 20 4.49 -13.74 -3.88
C PHE A 20 4.34 -13.47 -5.36
N ASP A 21 5.37 -12.87 -5.94
CA ASP A 21 5.58 -12.68 -7.36
C ASP A 21 6.78 -13.52 -7.78
N HIS A 22 6.80 -14.00 -9.02
CA HIS A 22 7.94 -14.73 -9.55
C HIS A 22 8.32 -14.18 -10.91
N TRP A 23 9.61 -13.94 -11.11
CA TRP A 23 10.17 -13.53 -12.38
C TRP A 23 11.52 -14.23 -12.58
N SER A 24 11.66 -15.00 -13.66
CA SER A 24 12.84 -15.84 -13.89
C SER A 24 13.08 -16.78 -12.70
N ASP A 25 14.22 -16.64 -12.03
CA ASP A 25 14.75 -17.38 -10.90
C ASP A 25 14.49 -16.70 -9.56
N GLU A 26 13.87 -15.52 -9.58
CA GLU A 26 13.54 -14.76 -8.38
C GLU A 26 12.09 -14.97 -7.96
N VAL A 27 11.89 -15.20 -6.67
CA VAL A 27 10.59 -15.04 -6.00
C VAL A 27 10.63 -13.74 -5.22
N ASN A 28 9.54 -13.01 -5.07
CA ASN A 28 9.51 -11.74 -4.35
C ASN A 28 8.25 -11.66 -3.48
N LEU A 29 8.38 -11.29 -2.21
CA LEU A 29 7.21 -10.98 -1.36
C LEU A 29 6.70 -9.58 -1.68
N LYS A 30 5.61 -9.47 -2.45
CA LYS A 30 5.05 -8.18 -2.88
C LYS A 30 4.00 -7.62 -1.94
N LYS A 31 3.22 -8.47 -1.28
CA LYS A 31 2.19 -8.06 -0.30
C LYS A 31 2.27 -8.91 0.96
N ALA A 32 2.13 -8.27 2.10
CA ALA A 32 2.01 -8.89 3.42
C ALA A 32 1.32 -7.87 4.34
N TYR A 33 0.00 -7.90 4.38
CA TYR A 33 -0.79 -6.93 5.14
C TYR A 33 -2.01 -7.57 5.77
N VAL A 34 -2.52 -6.89 6.79
CA VAL A 34 -3.79 -7.18 7.46
C VAL A 34 -4.72 -5.99 7.26
N GLY A 35 -5.99 -6.28 7.09
CA GLY A 35 -7.04 -5.26 7.08
C GLY A 35 -8.25 -5.65 7.91
N VAL A 36 -9.01 -4.64 8.30
CA VAL A 36 -10.24 -4.81 9.06
C VAL A 36 -11.28 -3.77 8.66
N THR A 37 -12.53 -4.21 8.53
CA THR A 37 -13.70 -3.34 8.37
C THR A 37 -14.76 -3.67 9.42
N ASN A 38 -15.80 -2.83 9.50
CA ASN A 38 -16.88 -2.93 10.47
C ASN A 38 -16.39 -2.91 11.93
N VAL A 39 -15.47 -1.98 12.22
CA VAL A 39 -14.92 -1.72 13.56
C VAL A 39 -15.29 -0.34 14.11
N LEU A 40 -15.73 0.58 13.25
CA LEU A 40 -16.20 1.91 13.63
C LEU A 40 -17.71 1.97 13.45
N GLU A 41 -18.45 2.18 14.54
CA GLU A 41 -19.92 2.23 14.48
C GLU A 41 -20.43 3.37 13.56
N SER A 42 -19.76 4.52 13.60
CA SER A 42 -20.09 5.66 12.73
C SER A 42 -19.68 5.46 11.27
N ASN A 43 -18.82 4.48 10.98
CA ASN A 43 -18.18 4.26 9.70
C ASN A 43 -17.98 2.75 9.45
N PRO A 44 -19.06 1.94 9.37
CA PRO A 44 -18.94 0.48 9.33
C PRO A 44 -18.25 -0.02 8.05
N ASN A 45 -18.25 0.79 6.99
CA ASN A 45 -17.59 0.48 5.72
C ASN A 45 -16.13 0.94 5.64
N ALA A 46 -15.66 1.72 6.62
CA ALA A 46 -14.25 2.11 6.66
C ALA A 46 -13.37 0.86 6.80
N TYR A 47 -12.26 0.87 6.08
CA TYR A 47 -11.31 -0.24 6.04
C TYR A 47 -9.95 0.24 6.53
N ILE A 48 -9.54 -0.25 7.69
CA ILE A 48 -8.25 0.05 8.30
C ILE A 48 -7.27 -1.04 7.89
N TRP A 49 -6.07 -0.67 7.45
CA TRP A 49 -5.07 -1.64 7.01
C TRP A 49 -3.68 -1.26 7.49
N ALA A 50 -2.82 -2.28 7.62
CA ALA A 50 -1.40 -2.11 7.91
C ALA A 50 -0.57 -3.25 7.31
N GLY A 51 0.62 -2.92 6.81
CA GLY A 51 1.58 -3.85 6.22
C GLY A 51 2.01 -3.43 4.82
N ARG A 52 2.56 -4.39 4.06
CA ARG A 52 2.96 -4.17 2.66
C ARG A 52 1.78 -4.41 1.73
N ASP A 53 1.34 -3.37 1.04
CA ASP A 53 0.20 -3.41 0.11
C ASP A 53 0.56 -2.77 -1.23
N PHE A 54 -0.23 -3.13 -2.24
CA PHE A 54 -0.25 -2.39 -3.50
C PHE A 54 -1.19 -1.19 -3.33
N HIS A 55 -0.63 -0.05 -2.93
CA HIS A 55 -1.39 1.09 -2.44
C HIS A 55 -1.45 2.22 -3.48
N GLN A 56 -2.66 2.74 -3.70
CA GLN A 56 -2.94 3.87 -4.61
C GLN A 56 -2.22 3.76 -5.97
N ARG A 57 -2.54 2.70 -6.71
CA ARG A 57 -2.03 2.39 -8.05
C ARG A 57 -3.07 2.52 -9.16
N PRO A 58 -3.59 3.72 -9.47
CA PRO A 58 -4.49 3.88 -10.59
C PRO A 58 -3.74 3.61 -11.92
N GLN A 59 -4.35 2.79 -12.78
CA GLN A 59 -3.76 2.25 -13.99
C GLN A 59 -4.63 2.52 -15.21
N GLN A 60 -4.00 2.88 -16.32
CA GLN A 60 -4.62 2.79 -17.65
C GLN A 60 -4.39 1.38 -18.20
N GLY A 61 -5.46 0.58 -18.27
CA GLY A 61 -5.38 -0.82 -18.72
C GLY A 61 -4.98 -1.00 -20.19
N ILE A 62 -5.09 0.03 -21.02
CA ILE A 62 -4.82 -0.04 -22.47
C ILE A 62 -3.32 -0.27 -22.76
N ASN A 63 -2.44 0.31 -21.96
CA ASN A 63 -0.99 0.28 -22.17
C ASN A 63 -0.20 -0.08 -20.90
N ASP A 64 -0.88 -0.67 -19.90
CA ASP A 64 -0.28 -1.05 -18.62
C ASP A 64 0.44 0.10 -17.91
N TYR A 65 -0.08 1.33 -18.04
CA TYR A 65 0.55 2.53 -17.51
C TYR A 65 -0.03 2.94 -16.16
N PHE A 66 0.79 2.88 -15.12
CA PHE A 66 0.49 3.45 -13.80
C PHE A 66 0.91 4.91 -13.79
N TRP A 67 -0.06 5.82 -13.70
CA TRP A 67 0.22 7.26 -13.62
C TRP A 67 0.45 7.73 -12.17
N MET A 68 0.12 6.88 -11.19
CA MET A 68 0.52 6.98 -9.79
C MET A 68 0.81 5.58 -9.25
N ASN A 69 1.80 5.48 -8.35
CA ASN A 69 2.09 4.25 -7.62
C ASN A 69 2.68 4.61 -6.25
N HIS A 70 2.08 4.10 -5.17
CA HIS A 70 2.53 4.28 -3.80
C HIS A 70 2.67 2.93 -3.07
N ASP A 71 3.04 1.89 -3.81
CA ASP A 71 3.33 0.57 -3.29
C ASP A 71 4.43 0.63 -2.25
N GLY A 72 4.18 0.02 -1.11
CA GLY A 72 5.08 0.13 0.00
C GLY A 72 4.56 -0.56 1.24
N GLN A 73 5.28 -0.36 2.34
CA GLN A 73 4.79 -0.70 3.66
C GLN A 73 4.13 0.54 4.25
N GLY A 74 3.04 0.35 4.96
CA GLY A 74 2.36 1.48 5.57
C GLY A 74 1.16 1.07 6.38
N ALA A 75 0.35 2.07 6.68
CA ALA A 75 -0.95 1.89 7.25
C ALA A 75 -1.86 3.04 6.81
N GLY A 76 -3.16 2.76 6.78
CA GLY A 76 -4.13 3.77 6.42
C GLY A 76 -5.56 3.33 6.65
N VAL A 77 -6.46 4.24 6.29
CA VAL A 77 -7.90 4.02 6.26
C VAL A 77 -8.37 4.26 4.83
N LYS A 78 -9.23 3.37 4.33
CA LYS A 78 -9.96 3.52 3.06
C LYS A 78 -11.45 3.66 3.37
N ASN A 79 -12.19 4.37 2.52
CA ASN A 79 -13.64 4.53 2.56
C ASN A 79 -14.16 5.15 3.87
N PHE A 80 -13.42 6.09 4.48
CA PHE A 80 -13.96 6.85 5.60
C PHE A 80 -15.00 7.84 5.09
N ASP A 81 -16.25 7.73 5.54
CA ASP A 81 -17.37 8.53 5.05
C ASP A 81 -17.59 9.77 5.93
N ILE A 82 -17.67 10.92 5.27
CA ILE A 82 -18.11 12.17 5.88
C ILE A 82 -19.18 12.78 4.99
N GLY A 83 -20.45 12.59 5.38
CA GLY A 83 -21.58 13.19 4.68
C GLY A 83 -21.78 12.64 3.27
N GLY A 84 -21.45 11.37 3.03
CA GLY A 84 -21.56 10.71 1.73
C GLY A 84 -20.34 10.89 0.82
N VAL A 85 -19.34 11.68 1.21
CA VAL A 85 -18.04 11.75 0.51
C VAL A 85 -17.07 10.82 1.23
N GLN A 86 -16.32 10.04 0.46
CA GLN A 86 -15.39 9.05 1.00
C GLN A 86 -13.94 9.52 0.89
N PHE A 87 -13.17 9.21 1.92
CA PHE A 87 -11.77 9.59 2.06
C PHE A 87 -10.92 8.37 2.32
N ASP A 88 -9.84 8.24 1.55
CA ASP A 88 -8.74 7.33 1.82
C ASP A 88 -7.53 8.16 2.24
N VAL A 89 -6.89 7.78 3.34
CA VAL A 89 -5.67 8.42 3.84
C VAL A 89 -4.71 7.32 4.30
N ALA A 90 -3.46 7.38 3.84
CA ALA A 90 -2.43 6.45 4.30
C ALA A 90 -1.07 7.12 4.36
N THR A 91 -0.24 6.63 5.28
CA THR A 91 1.20 6.87 5.24
C THR A 91 1.86 5.59 4.74
N VAL A 92 2.74 5.73 3.76
CA VAL A 92 3.52 4.61 3.22
C VAL A 92 4.98 4.99 3.15
N SER A 93 5.84 3.99 3.19
CA SER A 93 7.25 4.14 2.86
C SER A 93 7.68 3.16 1.80
N GLN A 94 8.67 3.59 1.03
CA GLN A 94 9.20 2.79 -0.04
C GLN A 94 10.05 1.66 0.56
N VAL A 95 9.66 0.44 0.22
CA VAL A 95 10.35 -0.76 0.68
C VAL A 95 11.51 -1.04 -0.27
N LYS A 96 12.72 -1.17 0.27
CA LYS A 96 13.85 -1.73 -0.48
C LYS A 96 13.51 -3.17 -0.85
N SER A 97 13.59 -3.51 -2.14
CA SER A 97 13.25 -4.88 -2.57
C SER A 97 14.22 -5.88 -1.93
N CYS A 98 13.72 -6.76 -1.06
CA CYS A 98 14.43 -7.99 -0.70
C CYS A 98 14.27 -8.95 -1.88
N SER A 99 15.38 -9.39 -2.45
CA SER A 99 15.46 -10.54 -3.34
C SER A 99 15.71 -11.77 -2.46
N PRO A 100 14.70 -12.59 -2.18
CA PRO A 100 14.90 -13.83 -1.45
C PRO A 100 15.58 -14.85 -2.36
N GLU A 101 16.85 -15.13 -2.08
CA GLU A 101 17.59 -16.21 -2.72
C GLU A 101 17.64 -17.44 -1.80
N VAL A 102 17.57 -18.62 -2.40
CA VAL A 102 17.88 -19.88 -1.72
C VAL A 102 19.39 -20.05 -1.80
N MET A 103 20.09 -19.70 -0.72
CA MET A 103 21.54 -19.87 -0.65
C MET A 103 21.90 -21.35 -0.61
N ALA A 104 22.82 -21.78 -1.47
CA ALA A 104 23.21 -23.18 -1.61
C ALA A 104 24.09 -23.71 -0.46
N ASP A 105 24.58 -22.84 0.41
CA ASP A 105 25.57 -23.14 1.47
C ASP A 105 25.04 -22.92 2.89
N GLU A 106 23.91 -23.51 3.26
CA GLU A 106 23.65 -23.78 4.68
C GLU A 106 22.91 -25.11 4.86
N THR A 107 23.20 -25.79 5.96
CA THR A 107 22.70 -27.12 6.37
C THR A 107 21.17 -27.22 6.53
N ASN A 108 20.41 -26.22 6.09
CA ASN A 108 18.95 -26.20 6.15
C ASN A 108 18.37 -25.48 4.91
N PRO A 109 17.79 -26.21 3.93
CA PRO A 109 17.22 -25.64 2.69
C PRO A 109 15.95 -24.79 2.91
N SER A 110 15.53 -24.58 4.17
CA SER A 110 14.33 -23.83 4.55
C SER A 110 14.60 -22.35 4.85
N ARG A 111 15.85 -21.89 4.79
CA ARG A 111 16.23 -20.50 5.12
C ARG A 111 16.15 -19.62 3.88
N ILE A 112 15.01 -18.94 3.71
CA ILE A 112 14.89 -17.80 2.80
C ILE A 112 15.89 -16.73 3.28
N THR A 113 16.92 -16.45 2.48
CA THR A 113 17.94 -15.45 2.80
C THR A 113 17.75 -14.26 1.87
N CYS A 114 17.53 -13.05 2.43
CA CYS A 114 17.45 -11.83 1.63
C CYS A 114 18.87 -11.45 1.15
N THR A 115 19.18 -11.64 -0.13
CA THR A 115 20.42 -11.16 -0.77
C THR A 115 20.19 -9.74 -1.28
N GLY A 116 20.25 -8.83 -0.31
CA GLY A 116 19.83 -7.44 -0.43
C GLY A 116 19.41 -7.06 0.97
N SER A 117 19.99 -5.99 1.53
CA SER A 117 19.95 -5.70 2.98
C SER A 117 18.64 -6.16 3.60
N SER A 118 18.71 -7.14 4.50
CA SER A 118 17.58 -7.68 5.26
C SER A 118 17.01 -6.67 6.26
N ASP A 119 17.29 -5.39 6.04
CA ASP A 119 16.71 -4.32 6.80
C ASP A 119 15.23 -4.27 6.45
N THR A 120 14.39 -4.35 7.48
CA THR A 120 13.06 -3.71 7.47
C THR A 120 13.16 -2.18 7.38
N GLY A 121 14.34 -1.67 7.01
CA GLY A 121 14.69 -0.29 6.83
C GLY A 121 14.03 0.24 5.58
N ASP A 122 12.97 0.99 5.84
CA ASP A 122 12.66 2.19 5.09
C ASP A 122 13.90 2.76 4.37
N ASN A 123 13.80 2.98 3.06
CA ASN A 123 14.90 3.63 2.34
C ASN A 123 15.00 5.14 2.63
N GLY A 124 14.15 5.64 3.52
CA GLY A 124 14.10 7.01 3.96
C GLY A 124 13.04 7.83 3.24
N HIS A 125 12.33 7.28 2.25
CA HIS A 125 11.30 7.96 1.47
C HIS A 125 9.89 7.56 1.92
N TYR A 126 9.13 8.56 2.35
CA TYR A 126 7.77 8.42 2.84
C TYR A 126 6.80 9.19 1.95
N ALA A 127 5.55 8.78 1.96
CA ALA A 127 4.46 9.55 1.38
C ALA A 127 3.24 9.55 2.31
N LEU A 128 2.68 10.74 2.52
CA LEU A 128 1.29 10.90 2.91
C LEU A 128 0.44 10.90 1.64
N THR A 129 -0.51 10.00 1.56
CA THR A 129 -1.35 9.80 0.38
C THR A 129 -2.80 10.03 0.72
N THR A 130 -3.53 10.68 -0.20
CA THR A 130 -4.96 10.91 -0.04
C THR A 130 -5.73 10.64 -1.33
N LYS A 131 -6.96 10.13 -1.17
CA LYS A 131 -7.97 10.03 -2.22
C LYS A 131 -9.31 10.51 -1.67
N THR A 132 -9.94 11.47 -2.32
CA THR A 132 -11.34 11.83 -2.07
C THR A 132 -12.18 11.29 -3.22
N HIS A 133 -13.24 10.55 -2.91
CA HIS A 133 -14.06 9.84 -3.90
C HIS A 133 -15.52 9.72 -3.46
N ASN A 134 -16.33 9.01 -4.26
CA ASN A 134 -17.79 8.99 -4.14
C ASN A 134 -18.43 10.38 -4.35
N ILE A 135 -17.85 11.22 -5.21
CA ILE A 135 -18.38 12.53 -5.57
C ILE A 135 -19.08 12.44 -6.92
N LYS A 136 -20.36 12.84 -6.97
CA LYS A 136 -21.15 12.87 -8.21
C LYS A 136 -21.33 14.29 -8.73
N ALA A 137 -20.97 14.51 -10.00
CA ALA A 137 -21.20 15.73 -10.74
C ALA A 137 -22.07 15.43 -11.97
N GLY A 138 -23.38 15.27 -11.75
CA GLY A 138 -24.30 14.81 -12.79
C GLY A 138 -24.01 13.35 -13.17
N PRO A 139 -23.72 13.03 -14.45
CA PRO A 139 -23.38 11.67 -14.87
C PRO A 139 -21.92 11.29 -14.61
N ILE A 140 -21.08 12.20 -14.12
CA ILE A 140 -19.64 12.01 -13.95
C ILE A 140 -19.35 11.68 -12.49
N ASP A 141 -18.54 10.63 -12.28
CA ASP A 141 -17.92 10.35 -10.98
C ASP A 141 -16.55 11.04 -10.92
N VAL A 142 -16.26 11.69 -9.78
CA VAL A 142 -15.05 12.50 -9.57
C VAL A 142 -14.22 11.90 -8.44
N GLU A 143 -12.92 11.71 -8.71
CA GLU A 143 -11.93 11.35 -7.70
C GLU A 143 -10.77 12.36 -7.70
N VAL A 144 -10.37 12.80 -6.51
CA VAL A 144 -9.30 13.77 -6.31
C VAL A 144 -8.19 13.16 -5.46
N TYR A 145 -6.95 13.34 -5.90
CA TYR A 145 -5.77 12.85 -5.22
C TYR A 145 -4.85 14.01 -4.83
N ALA A 146 -4.33 13.98 -3.61
CA ALA A 146 -3.33 14.92 -3.13
C ALA A 146 -2.33 14.19 -2.23
N ASN A 147 -1.10 14.05 -2.69
CA ASN A 147 -0.05 13.32 -2.00
C ASN A 147 1.14 14.22 -1.74
N TYR A 148 1.83 13.94 -0.63
CA TYR A 148 3.03 14.63 -0.23
C TYR A 148 4.10 13.60 0.15
N GLY A 149 5.21 13.60 -0.61
CA GLY A 149 6.40 12.80 -0.35
C GLY A 149 7.42 13.58 0.47
N PHE A 150 8.04 12.91 1.45
CA PHE A 150 9.03 13.49 2.35
C PHE A 150 10.10 12.48 2.75
N ASP A 151 11.28 12.98 3.10
CA ASP A 151 12.41 12.13 3.53
C ASP A 151 12.64 12.13 5.05
N SER A 152 13.09 11.01 5.59
CA SER A 152 13.62 10.94 6.96
C SER A 152 14.99 11.61 7.05
N LYS A 153 15.30 12.18 8.23
CA LYS A 153 16.61 12.79 8.54
C LYS A 153 17.80 11.81 8.45
N ALA A 154 17.54 10.52 8.30
CA ALA A 154 18.55 9.49 8.11
C ALA A 154 19.11 9.42 6.67
N VAL A 155 18.51 10.15 5.71
CA VAL A 155 19.06 10.32 4.37
C VAL A 155 20.13 11.41 4.41
N ASP A 156 21.41 11.01 4.39
CA ASP A 156 22.56 11.91 4.25
C ASP A 156 22.60 12.46 2.81
N SER A 157 21.83 13.50 2.54
CA SER A 157 21.81 14.22 1.27
C SER A 157 21.37 15.66 1.49
N ASP A 158 22.10 16.62 0.89
CA ASP A 158 21.72 18.03 0.85
C ASP A 158 20.42 18.30 0.05
N ALA A 159 19.92 17.30 -0.67
CA ALA A 159 18.64 17.34 -1.37
C ALA A 159 17.58 16.56 -0.58
N ARG A 160 16.90 17.27 0.34
CA ARG A 160 15.65 16.76 0.95
C ARG A 160 14.54 16.76 -0.10
N LEU A 161 13.85 15.64 -0.27
CA LEU A 161 12.67 15.59 -1.11
C LEU A 161 11.47 16.08 -0.31
N ASP A 162 10.89 17.19 -0.79
CA ASP A 162 9.53 17.62 -0.48
C ASP A 162 8.79 17.66 -1.83
N ALA A 163 7.96 16.65 -2.09
CA ALA A 163 7.33 16.48 -3.40
C ALA A 163 5.81 16.45 -3.27
N TRP A 164 5.11 17.25 -4.07
CA TRP A 164 3.65 17.22 -4.16
C TRP A 164 3.23 16.51 -5.44
N GLN A 165 2.25 15.62 -5.32
CA GLN A 165 1.63 14.96 -6.47
C GLN A 165 0.11 15.07 -6.35
N GLY A 166 -0.53 15.61 -7.39
CA GLY A 166 -1.98 15.74 -7.46
C GLY A 166 -2.55 15.03 -8.68
N GLY A 167 -3.82 14.63 -8.60
CA GLY A 167 -4.53 14.00 -9.70
C GLY A 167 -6.03 14.23 -9.62
N LEU A 168 -6.68 14.31 -10.78
CA LEU A 168 -8.12 14.35 -10.93
C LEU A 168 -8.52 13.24 -11.90
N VAL A 169 -9.41 12.36 -11.47
CA VAL A 169 -9.98 11.31 -12.33
C VAL A 169 -11.46 11.61 -12.51
N LEU A 170 -11.90 11.54 -13.77
CA LEU A 170 -13.28 11.67 -14.19
C LEU A 170 -13.65 10.38 -14.92
N SER A 171 -14.72 9.71 -14.49
CA SER A 171 -15.21 8.46 -15.09
C SER A 171 -16.72 8.46 -15.30
#